data_AF-A0AAC9IFE8-F1
#
_entry.id   AF-A0AAC9IFE8-F1
#
_cell.length_a   1.000
_cell.length_b   1.000
_cell.length_c   1.000
_cell.angle_alpha   90.00
_cell.angle_beta   90.00
_cell.angle_gamma   90.00
#
_symmetry.space_group_name_H-M   'P 1'
#
loop_
_entity.id
_entity.type
_entity.pdbx_description
1 polymer ?
#
loop_
_entity_poly.entity_id
_entity_poly.type
_entity_poly.pdbx_seq_one_letter_code
_entity_poly.pdbx_strand_id
1 'polypeptide(L)'
;MSISRIMKWITGIFEACLAIPVIGGLFVISNGYTPLMVMLILHIITLVLSKRDQGPMIGSIIGIVTSCLAWIPILGFILHIITALVLIITALVPDEKTRQNTSY
;
A
#
# COMPACT_ATOMS: atom_id res chain seq x y z
N MET A 1 0.82 -1.66 -18.66
CA MET A 1 1.11 -1.06 -17.35
C MET A 1 2.49 -1.54 -16.88
N SER A 2 3.30 -0.69 -16.22
CA SER A 2 4.57 -1.15 -15.63
C SER A 2 4.32 -2.12 -14.48
N ILE A 3 5.28 -3.02 -14.23
CA ILE A 3 5.22 -4.00 -13.13
C ILE A 3 4.98 -3.32 -11.78
N SER A 4 5.55 -2.12 -11.59
CA SER A 4 5.39 -1.30 -10.38
C SER A 4 3.96 -0.80 -10.19
N ARG A 5 3.23 -0.49 -11.28
CA ARG A 5 1.82 -0.06 -11.19
C ARG A 5 0.91 -1.21 -10.79
N ILE A 6 1.19 -2.41 -11.30
CA ILE A 6 0.45 -3.64 -10.93
C ILE A 6 0.67 -3.95 -9.45
N MET A 7 1.91 -3.82 -8.97
CA MET A 7 2.21 -3.98 -7.54
C MET A 7 1.51 -2.95 -6.68
N LYS A 8 1.50 -1.66 -7.06
CA LYS A 8 0.74 -0.60 -6.35
C LYS A 8 -0.75 -0.95 -6.23
N TRP A 9 -1.36 -1.46 -7.29
CA TRP A 9 -2.76 -1.92 -7.28
C TRP A 9 -2.98 -3.11 -6.37
N ILE A 10 -2.13 -4.14 -6.45
CA ILE A 10 -2.24 -5.33 -5.59
C ILE A 10 -2.08 -4.95 -4.12
N THR A 11 -1.09 -4.11 -3.78
CA THR A 11 -0.90 -3.63 -2.41
C THR A 11 -2.04 -2.74 -1.94
N GLY A 12 -2.61 -1.91 -2.83
CA GLY A 12 -3.77 -1.08 -2.52
C GLY A 12 -5.03 -1.90 -2.23
N ILE A 13 -5.25 -3.00 -2.97
CA ILE A 13 -6.38 -3.92 -2.74
C ILE A 13 -6.22 -4.64 -1.40
N PHE A 14 -5.02 -5.14 -1.10
CA PHE A 14 -4.74 -5.79 0.18
C PHE A 14 -4.92 -4.82 1.37
N GLU A 15 -4.44 -3.58 1.25
CA GLU A 15 -4.68 -2.51 2.23
C GLU A 15 -6.17 -2.24 2.40
N ALA A 16 -6.92 -2.14 1.30
CA ALA A 16 -8.36 -1.91 1.35
C ALA A 16 -9.14 -3.05 2.03
N CYS A 17 -8.71 -4.30 1.86
CA CYS A 17 -9.29 -5.44 2.57
C CYS A 17 -9.03 -5.38 4.09
N LEU A 18 -7.82 -4.98 4.50
CA LEU A 18 -7.46 -4.81 5.91
C LEU A 18 -8.06 -3.53 6.51
N ALA A 19 -8.37 -2.54 5.68
CA ALA A 19 -9.05 -1.32 6.06
C ALA A 19 -10.54 -1.52 6.39
N ILE A 20 -11.11 -2.72 6.24
CA ILE A 20 -12.48 -2.99 6.70
C ILE A 20 -12.44 -3.16 8.22
N PRO A 21 -13.16 -2.35 9.02
CA PRO A 21 -12.93 -2.29 10.48
C PRO A 21 -13.22 -3.60 11.18
N VAL A 22 -14.35 -4.23 10.84
CA VAL A 22 -14.78 -5.49 11.47
C VAL A 22 -13.99 -6.67 10.94
N ILE A 23 -13.81 -6.77 9.61
CA ILE A 23 -13.14 -7.91 8.97
C ILE A 23 -11.62 -7.82 9.18
N GLY A 24 -11.02 -6.68 8.92
CA GLY A 24 -9.58 -6.43 9.05
C GLY A 24 -9.12 -6.48 10.51
N GLY A 25 -9.83 -5.84 11.43
CA GLY A 25 -9.52 -5.91 12.86
C GLY A 25 -9.60 -7.33 13.41
N LEU A 26 -10.68 -8.06 13.09
CA LEU A 26 -10.83 -9.46 13.49
C LEU A 26 -9.78 -10.36 12.85
N PHE A 27 -9.44 -10.14 11.57
CA PHE A 27 -8.43 -10.90 10.86
C PHE A 27 -7.03 -10.69 11.43
N VAL A 28 -6.67 -9.45 11.78
CA VAL A 28 -5.39 -9.09 12.41
C VAL A 28 -5.27 -9.73 13.80
N ILE A 29 -6.31 -9.61 14.63
CA ILE A 29 -6.30 -10.16 15.99
C ILE A 29 -6.28 -11.69 15.95
N SER A 30 -7.10 -12.31 15.09
CA SER A 30 -7.19 -13.78 14.95
C SER A 30 -5.89 -14.40 14.43
N ASN A 31 -5.17 -13.70 13.54
CA ASN A 31 -3.88 -14.14 13.02
C ASN A 31 -2.67 -13.60 13.81
N GLY A 32 -2.87 -13.05 15.01
CA GLY A 32 -1.78 -12.59 15.87
C GLY A 32 -0.86 -11.55 15.24
N TYR A 33 -1.42 -10.56 14.53
CA TYR A 33 -0.67 -9.49 13.85
C TYR A 33 0.20 -9.92 12.66
N THR A 34 0.21 -11.20 12.29
CA THR A 34 0.88 -11.71 11.08
C THR A 34 0.54 -10.91 9.80
N PRO A 35 -0.73 -10.49 9.57
CA PRO A 35 -1.08 -9.71 8.38
C PRO A 35 -0.36 -8.36 8.29
N LEU A 36 -0.07 -7.69 9.42
CA LEU A 36 0.68 -6.42 9.42
C LEU A 36 2.10 -6.63 8.89
N MET A 37 2.76 -7.73 9.28
CA MET A 37 4.11 -8.05 8.82
C MET A 37 4.13 -8.33 7.32
N VAL A 38 3.11 -9.03 6.79
CA VAL A 38 2.99 -9.28 5.35
C VAL A 38 2.80 -7.96 4.58
N MET A 39 1.95 -7.06 5.09
CA MET A 39 1.73 -5.75 4.46
C MET A 39 2.97 -4.87 4.46
N LEU A 40 3.75 -4.90 5.54
CA LEU A 40 5.03 -4.22 5.65
C LEU A 40 6.01 -4.71 4.54
N ILE A 41 6.12 -6.02 4.35
CA ILE A 41 6.98 -6.61 3.31
C ILE A 41 6.51 -6.17 1.92
N LEU A 42 5.20 -6.26 1.66
CA LEU A 42 4.62 -5.83 0.39
C LEU A 42 4.89 -4.34 0.12
N HIS A 43 4.83 -3.49 1.13
CA HIS A 43 5.14 -2.07 1.00
C HIS A 43 6.61 -1.84 0.66
N ILE A 44 7.53 -2.58 1.28
CA ILE A 44 8.95 -2.53 0.95
C ILE A 44 9.19 -2.95 -0.51
N ILE A 45 8.55 -4.03 -0.96
CA ILE A 45 8.67 -4.49 -2.36
C ILE A 45 8.15 -3.41 -3.32
N THR A 46 6.94 -2.87 -3.08
CA THR A 46 6.34 -1.82 -3.91
C THR A 46 7.17 -0.53 -3.91
N LEU A 47 7.79 -0.18 -2.77
CA LEU A 47 8.71 0.95 -2.65
C LEU A 47 9.95 0.74 -3.51
N VAL A 48 10.60 -0.43 -3.42
CA VAL A 48 11.81 -0.75 -4.18
C VAL A 48 11.53 -0.74 -5.68
N LEU A 49 10.40 -1.31 -6.11
CA LEU A 49 9.97 -1.28 -7.51
C LEU A 49 9.64 0.13 -7.99
N SER A 50 8.91 0.91 -7.19
CA SER A 50 8.58 2.30 -7.52
C SER A 50 9.84 3.17 -7.61
N LYS A 51 10.82 2.97 -6.72
CA LYS A 51 12.12 3.65 -6.77
C LYS A 51 12.87 3.33 -8.07
N ARG A 52 12.79 2.09 -8.54
CA ARG A 52 13.41 1.66 -9.82
C ARG A 52 12.72 2.28 -11.04
N ASP A 53 11.41 2.50 -10.96
CA ASP A 53 10.63 3.10 -12.05
C ASP A 53 10.48 4.63 -11.96
N GLN A 54 11.10 5.28 -10.98
CA GLN A 54 10.96 6.72 -10.66
C GLN A 54 9.51 7.13 -10.38
N GLY A 55 8.77 6.21 -9.78
CA GLY A 55 7.35 6.39 -9.50
C GLY A 55 7.05 6.98 -8.15
N PRO A 56 5.83 7.48 -7.97
CA PRO A 56 5.41 8.03 -6.69
C PRO A 56 5.48 6.95 -5.60
N MET A 57 6.33 7.21 -4.60
CA MET A 57 6.66 6.33 -3.46
C MET A 57 5.83 6.62 -2.20
N ILE A 58 5.06 7.71 -2.21
CA ILE A 58 4.38 8.26 -1.02
C ILE A 58 3.42 7.24 -0.39
N GLY A 59 2.67 6.48 -1.18
CA GLY A 59 1.77 5.45 -0.66
C GLY A 59 2.50 4.35 0.10
N SER A 60 3.63 3.86 -0.41
CA SER A 60 4.42 2.82 0.25
C SER A 60 5.12 3.31 1.52
N ILE A 61 5.54 4.58 1.56
CA ILE A 61 6.14 5.16 2.78
C ILE A 61 5.07 5.28 3.87
N ILE A 62 3.89 5.79 3.54
CA ILE A 62 2.79 5.95 4.50
C ILE A 62 2.36 4.59 5.05
N GLY A 63 2.28 3.54 4.23
CA GLY A 63 1.88 2.24 4.75
C GLY A 63 2.93 1.49 5.57
N ILE A 64 4.23 1.81 5.40
CA ILE A 64 5.26 1.38 6.36
C ILE A 64 4.99 2.03 7.72
N VAL A 65 4.72 3.34 7.74
CA VAL A 65 4.37 4.08 8.96
C VAL A 65 3.09 3.52 9.59
N THR A 66 2.06 3.24 8.78
CA THR A 66 0.82 2.57 9.20
C THR A 66 1.09 1.22 9.83
N SER A 67 1.94 0.38 9.23
CA SER A 67 2.28 -0.94 9.78
C SER A 67 2.96 -0.84 11.16
N CYS A 68 3.76 0.20 11.39
CA CYS A 68 4.38 0.46 12.70
C CYS A 68 3.38 0.97 13.76
N LEU A 69 2.32 1.67 13.34
CA LEU A 69 1.31 2.27 14.21
C LEU A 69 0.03 1.41 14.36
N ALA A 70 -0.16 0.39 13.52
CA ALA A 70 -1.35 -0.45 13.47
C ALA A 70 -1.45 -1.50 14.60
N TRP A 71 -0.53 -1.49 15.57
CA TRP A 71 -0.62 -2.28 16.81
C TRP A 71 -1.86 -1.93 17.64
N ILE A 72 -2.36 -0.70 17.54
CA ILE A 72 -3.62 -0.27 18.16
C ILE A 72 -4.77 -0.48 17.14
N PRO A 73 -5.73 -1.38 17.37
CA PRO A 73 -6.71 -1.79 16.35
C PRO A 73 -7.50 -0.65 15.70
N ILE A 74 -7.96 0.32 16.49
CA ILE A 74 -8.76 1.46 16.01
C ILE A 74 -7.90 2.43 15.20
N LEU A 75 -6.69 2.73 15.69
CA LEU A 75 -5.73 3.60 15.00
C LEU A 75 -5.21 2.95 13.72
N GLY A 76 -4.91 1.64 13.76
CA GLY A 76 -4.50 0.85 12.61
C GLY A 76 -5.54 0.84 11.51
N PHE A 77 -6.82 0.67 11.85
CA PHE A 77 -7.92 0.77 10.90
C PHE A 77 -7.95 2.13 10.16
N ILE A 78 -7.89 3.24 10.90
CA ILE A 78 -7.90 4.59 10.31
C ILE A 78 -6.69 4.78 9.39
N LEU A 79 -5.51 4.36 9.84
CA LEU A 79 -4.27 4.46 9.08
C LEU A 79 -4.29 3.57 7.82
N HIS A 80 -4.84 2.36 7.89
CA HIS A 80 -5.01 1.45 6.75
C HIS A 80 -5.98 2.04 5.70
N ILE A 81 -7.07 2.70 6.11
CA ILE A 81 -7.94 3.45 5.17
C ILE A 81 -7.15 4.53 4.45
N ILE A 82 -6.43 5.37 5.20
CA ILE A 82 -5.67 6.49 4.63
C ILE A 82 -4.61 5.96 3.66
N THR A 83 -3.91 4.90 4.04
CA THR A 83 -2.88 4.25 3.22
C THR A 83 -3.46 3.68 1.93
N ALA A 84 -4.59 2.96 2.02
CA ALA A 84 -5.28 2.41 0.86
C ALA A 84 -5.68 3.51 -0.13
N LEU A 85 -6.28 4.60 0.37
CA LEU A 85 -6.67 5.76 -0.43
C LEU A 85 -5.46 6.38 -1.13
N VAL A 86 -4.37 6.63 -0.40
CA VAL A 86 -3.17 7.22 -0.96
C VAL A 86 -2.53 6.30 -2.00
N LEU A 87 -2.48 4.99 -1.76
CA LEU A 87 -1.96 4.01 -2.73
C LEU A 87 -2.79 3.96 -4.01
N ILE A 88 -4.12 3.98 -3.92
CA ILE A 88 -5.01 3.99 -5.09
C ILE A 88 -4.81 5.28 -5.89
N ILE A 89 -4.79 6.44 -5.22
CA ILE A 89 -4.51 7.73 -5.87
C ILE A 89 -3.12 7.70 -6.54
N THR A 90 -2.12 7.18 -5.83
CA THR A 90 -0.75 7.03 -6.33
C THR A 90 -0.65 6.07 -7.52
N ALA A 91 -1.47 5.03 -7.57
CA ALA A 91 -1.56 4.08 -8.68
C ALA A 91 -2.27 4.68 -9.91
N LEU A 92 -3.23 5.57 -9.68
CA LEU A 92 -3.93 6.33 -10.72
C LEU A 92 -3.04 7.43 -11.33
N VAL A 93 -2.15 8.05 -10.54
CA VAL A 93 -1.19 9.03 -11.04
C VAL A 93 -0.17 8.35 -11.99
N PRO A 94 0.02 8.85 -13.23
CA PRO A 94 0.97 8.27 -14.15
C PRO A 94 2.44 8.44 -13.73
N ASP A 95 3.16 7.33 -13.60
CA ASP A 95 4.62 7.28 -13.51
C ASP A 95 5.31 8.02 -14.68
N GLU A 96 6.39 8.76 -14.41
CA GLU A 96 7.10 9.60 -15.40
C GLU A 96 7.67 8.79 -16.57
N LYS A 97 8.12 7.56 -16.30
CA LYS A 97 8.55 6.58 -17.29
C LYS A 97 7.44 6.14 -18.26
N THR A 98 6.17 6.23 -17.82
CA THR A 98 5.00 6.01 -18.70
C THR A 98 4.73 7.24 -19.56
N ARG A 99 5.03 8.46 -19.10
CA ARG A 99 4.89 9.68 -19.89
C ARG A 99 5.88 9.74 -21.05
N GLN A 100 7.12 9.30 -20.86
CA GLN A 100 8.12 9.32 -21.94
C GLN A 100 7.85 8.31 -23.07
N ASN A 101 7.12 7.23 -22.80
CA ASN A 101 6.77 6.22 -23.81
C ASN A 101 5.53 6.56 -24.66
N THR A 102 4.82 7.64 -24.33
CA THR A 102 3.62 8.12 -25.06
C THR A 102 3.89 9.40 -25.85
N SER A 103 5.13 9.90 -25.84
CA SER A 103 5.55 11.13 -26.55
C SER A 103 6.18 10.86 -27.93
N TYR A 104 5.93 9.70 -28.53
CA TYR A 104 6.28 9.39 -29.92
C TYR A 104 5.02 9.20 -30.76
#